data_AF-D6X8U0-F1
#
_entry.id   AF-D6X8U0-F1
#
_cell.length_a   1.000
_cell.length_b   1.000
_cell.length_c   1.000
_cell.angle_alpha   90.00
_cell.angle_beta   90.00
_cell.angle_gamma   90.00
#
_symmetry.space_group_name_H-M   'P 1'
#
loop_
_entity.id
_entity.type
_entity.pdbx_description
1 polymer ?
#
loop_
_entity_poly.entity_id
_entity_poly.type
_entity_poly.pdbx_seq_one_letter_code
_entity_poly.pdbx_strand_id
1 'polypeptide(L)'
;MSRAFELVPTREDLRYVVEHHAVPGRTAVVMTMGALHRGHASLIRTARERVGPKGFVIVTVFVNPLQFGAGEDLDRYPRTLDADLRTAEEAGADVVFAPSVDEVYPGGQPQVRITAGPMGERLEGRTRPGHFDGMLTVVAKLLHLTGPDVALFGQKDAQQLALIRRMVRDLNFPVEIVGVPTVREDDGLALSSRNRYLSAGERRTALALSRALFAAADRLAAQQALHARAEVVPAAPARAAALSKLGEARAAADAHAVAQAWPPIGADAVRAAARTVLDEAAKAKPPLVLDYVALADPATF
;
A
#
# COMPACT_ATOMS: atom_id res chain seq x y z
N MET A 1 -13.86 22.32 -23.77
CA MET A 1 -12.90 23.14 -23.01
C MET A 1 -12.16 22.20 -22.07
N SER A 2 -10.82 22.23 -22.06
CA SER A 2 -10.02 21.55 -21.03
C SER A 2 -10.39 22.17 -19.69
N ARG A 3 -10.65 21.34 -18.67
CA ARG A 3 -10.91 21.83 -17.32
C ARG A 3 -9.64 22.45 -16.77
N ALA A 4 -9.76 23.59 -16.10
CA ALA A 4 -8.64 24.21 -15.42
C ALA A 4 -8.25 23.36 -14.21
N PHE A 5 -6.95 23.15 -14.01
CA PHE A 5 -6.41 22.56 -12.79
C PHE A 5 -6.40 23.62 -11.69
N GLU A 6 -6.89 23.26 -10.49
CA GLU A 6 -7.08 24.23 -9.39
C GLU A 6 -6.44 23.77 -8.08
N LEU A 7 -5.96 24.74 -7.29
CA LEU A 7 -5.57 24.56 -5.89
C LEU A 7 -6.64 25.19 -5.01
N VAL A 8 -7.22 24.41 -4.10
CA VAL A 8 -8.25 24.87 -3.15
C VAL A 8 -7.79 24.65 -1.71
N PRO A 9 -7.71 25.70 -0.87
CA PRO A 9 -7.29 25.58 0.52
C PRO A 9 -8.43 25.33 1.52
N THR A 10 -9.69 25.63 1.16
CA THR A 10 -10.82 25.48 2.09
C THR A 10 -11.86 24.49 1.59
N ARG A 11 -12.71 24.00 2.50
CA ARG A 11 -13.88 23.18 2.15
C ARG A 11 -14.89 23.92 1.29
N GLU A 12 -14.97 25.25 1.44
CA GLU A 12 -15.89 26.10 0.67
C GLU A 12 -15.42 26.19 -0.78
N ASP A 13 -14.12 26.42 -1.00
CA ASP A 13 -13.51 26.41 -2.32
C ASP A 13 -13.64 25.03 -2.99
N LEU A 14 -13.39 23.95 -2.24
CA LEU A 14 -13.56 22.60 -2.77
C LEU A 14 -15.01 22.33 -3.20
N ARG A 15 -15.98 22.71 -2.38
CA ARG A 15 -17.40 22.58 -2.72
C ARG A 15 -17.75 23.40 -3.96
N TYR A 16 -17.28 24.64 -4.03
CA TYR A 16 -17.49 25.51 -5.19
C TYR A 16 -16.98 24.84 -6.47
N VAL A 17 -15.73 24.36 -6.47
CA VAL A 17 -15.12 23.70 -7.62
C VAL A 17 -15.86 22.42 -8.00
N VAL A 18 -16.23 21.58 -7.03
CA VAL A 18 -16.99 20.35 -7.33
C VAL A 18 -18.37 20.69 -7.90
N GLU A 19 -19.09 21.66 -7.35
CA GLU A 19 -20.43 22.05 -7.82
C GLU A 19 -20.42 22.72 -9.21
N HIS A 20 -19.35 23.43 -9.59
CA HIS A 20 -19.29 24.22 -10.83
C HIS A 20 -18.42 23.60 -11.94
N HIS A 21 -17.45 22.76 -11.60
CA HIS A 21 -16.47 22.21 -12.55
C HIS A 21 -16.53 20.69 -12.68
N ALA A 22 -17.08 19.97 -11.70
CA ALA A 22 -17.43 18.56 -11.93
C ALA A 22 -18.60 18.50 -12.92
N VAL A 23 -18.42 17.77 -14.01
CA VAL A 23 -19.52 17.47 -14.95
C VAL A 23 -20.17 16.15 -14.53
N PRO A 24 -21.34 15.77 -15.08
CA PRO A 24 -21.95 14.48 -14.82
C PRO A 24 -20.95 13.34 -15.06
N GLY A 25 -20.54 12.65 -13.99
CA GLY A 25 -19.47 11.66 -13.98
C GLY A 25 -19.09 11.27 -12.54
N ARG A 26 -18.27 10.22 -12.39
CA ARG A 26 -17.79 9.78 -11.07
C ARG A 26 -16.69 10.70 -10.54
N THR A 27 -16.61 10.87 -9.24
CA THR A 27 -15.53 11.57 -8.54
C THR A 27 -14.58 10.57 -7.89
N ALA A 28 -13.28 10.73 -8.13
CA ALA A 28 -12.22 10.00 -7.45
C ALA A 28 -11.45 10.89 -6.50
N VAL A 29 -10.95 10.31 -5.40
CA VAL A 29 -9.98 10.98 -4.54
C VAL A 29 -8.71 10.15 -4.36
N VAL A 30 -7.57 10.82 -4.39
CA VAL A 30 -6.26 10.29 -3.96
C VAL A 30 -5.81 11.07 -2.73
N MET A 31 -5.80 10.42 -1.57
CA MET A 31 -5.44 11.08 -0.32
C MET A 31 -3.94 10.96 -0.04
N THR A 32 -3.26 12.08 0.14
CA THR A 32 -1.80 12.12 0.36
C THR A 32 -1.43 13.07 1.48
N MET A 33 -0.19 12.93 1.97
CA MET A 33 0.44 13.90 2.87
C MET A 33 1.36 14.90 2.13
N GLY A 34 1.31 14.94 0.78
CA GLY A 34 2.25 15.71 -0.04
C GLY A 34 3.58 14.99 -0.30
N ALA A 35 4.58 15.74 -0.76
CA ALA A 35 5.87 15.21 -1.21
C ALA A 35 5.69 14.12 -2.27
N LEU A 36 4.94 14.46 -3.32
CA LEU A 36 4.48 13.53 -4.33
C LEU A 36 5.65 12.93 -5.13
N HIS A 37 5.45 11.70 -5.59
CA HIS A 37 6.45 10.93 -6.33
C HIS A 37 5.74 9.99 -7.32
N ARG A 38 6.49 9.22 -8.12
CA ARG A 38 5.92 8.35 -9.18
C ARG A 38 4.85 7.38 -8.66
N GLY A 39 4.95 6.92 -7.41
CA GLY A 39 3.89 6.16 -6.73
C GLY A 39 2.56 6.92 -6.61
N HIS A 40 2.60 8.18 -6.17
CA HIS A 40 1.42 9.05 -6.11
C HIS A 40 0.87 9.37 -7.50
N ALA A 41 1.75 9.67 -8.46
CA ALA A 41 1.34 9.89 -9.84
C ALA A 41 0.63 8.65 -10.43
N SER A 42 1.02 7.44 -10.04
CA SER A 42 0.32 6.21 -10.42
C SER A 42 -1.08 6.13 -9.83
N LEU A 43 -1.27 6.52 -8.56
CA LEU A 43 -2.60 6.60 -7.95
C LEU A 43 -3.50 7.57 -8.74
N ILE A 44 -3.00 8.74 -9.10
CA ILE A 44 -3.76 9.77 -9.82
C ILE A 44 -4.13 9.32 -11.24
N ARG A 45 -3.19 8.69 -11.96
CA ARG A 45 -3.50 8.10 -13.28
C ARG A 45 -4.56 7.01 -13.19
N THR A 46 -4.44 6.09 -12.24
CA THR A 46 -5.47 5.06 -12.02
C THR A 46 -6.82 5.69 -11.62
N ALA A 47 -6.82 6.78 -10.86
CA ALA A 47 -8.04 7.52 -10.53
C ALA A 47 -8.71 8.05 -11.80
N ARG A 48 -7.93 8.71 -12.67
CA ARG A 48 -8.40 9.20 -13.97
C ARG A 48 -8.94 8.08 -14.85
N GLU A 49 -8.25 6.96 -14.96
CA GLU A 49 -8.71 5.79 -15.72
C GLU A 49 -10.06 5.27 -15.21
N ARG A 50 -10.24 5.22 -13.88
CA ARG A 50 -11.46 4.70 -13.23
C ARG A 50 -12.68 5.58 -13.42
N VAL A 51 -12.50 6.90 -13.40
CA VAL A 51 -13.62 7.85 -13.54
C VAL A 51 -13.81 8.33 -14.98
N GLY A 52 -12.85 8.04 -15.85
CA GLY A 52 -12.86 8.39 -17.26
C GLY A 52 -12.65 9.88 -17.53
N PRO A 53 -12.75 10.30 -18.80
CA PRO A 53 -12.49 11.69 -19.21
C PRO A 53 -13.55 12.67 -18.71
N LYS A 54 -14.74 12.19 -18.34
CA LYS A 54 -15.82 13.01 -17.77
C LYS A 54 -15.81 13.03 -16.24
N GLY A 55 -15.16 12.08 -15.58
CA GLY A 55 -15.08 12.06 -14.13
C GLY A 55 -14.17 13.14 -13.57
N PHE A 56 -14.19 13.31 -12.25
CA PHE A 56 -13.45 14.35 -11.54
C PHE A 56 -12.42 13.73 -10.60
N VAL A 57 -11.19 14.24 -10.56
CA VAL A 57 -10.08 13.67 -9.77
C VAL A 57 -9.58 14.71 -8.78
N ILE A 58 -9.83 14.44 -7.50
CA ILE A 58 -9.36 15.23 -6.36
C ILE A 58 -8.09 14.59 -5.81
N VAL A 59 -7.08 15.40 -5.53
CA VAL A 59 -5.90 14.99 -4.76
C VAL A 59 -5.88 15.78 -3.47
N THR A 60 -5.76 15.12 -2.32
CA THR A 60 -5.56 15.84 -1.05
C THR A 60 -4.08 15.90 -0.72
N VAL A 61 -3.62 17.06 -0.24
CA VAL A 61 -2.28 17.25 0.30
C VAL A 61 -2.42 17.77 1.73
N PHE A 62 -2.36 16.85 2.70
CA PHE A 62 -2.54 17.19 4.10
C PHE A 62 -1.67 16.33 5.01
N VAL A 63 -0.69 16.95 5.69
CA VAL A 63 0.12 16.28 6.72
C VAL A 63 -0.70 16.22 8.00
N ASN A 64 -1.38 15.09 8.22
CA ASN A 64 -2.25 14.89 9.37
C ASN A 64 -1.44 14.79 10.68
N PRO A 65 -1.56 15.72 11.65
CA PRO A 65 -0.85 15.60 12.93
C PRO A 65 -1.32 14.41 13.79
N LEU A 66 -2.57 13.94 13.65
CA LEU A 66 -3.11 12.89 14.53
C LEU A 66 -2.48 11.51 14.33
N GLN A 67 -1.87 11.27 13.18
CA GLN A 67 -1.20 10.00 12.87
C GLN A 67 0.30 10.03 13.15
N PHE A 68 0.80 11.07 13.83
CA PHE A 68 2.18 11.16 14.30
C PHE A 68 2.23 11.04 15.83
N GLY A 69 3.07 10.15 16.33
CA GLY A 69 3.39 10.02 17.76
C GLY A 69 4.33 11.12 18.25
N ALA A 70 4.44 11.26 19.58
CA ALA A 70 5.43 12.17 20.17
C ALA A 70 6.86 11.78 19.76
N GLY A 71 7.62 12.73 19.21
CA GLY A 71 8.98 12.48 18.70
C GLY A 71 9.05 11.87 17.30
N GLU A 72 7.92 11.61 16.63
CA GLU A 72 7.91 11.24 15.22
C GLU A 72 8.22 12.44 14.30
N ASP A 73 8.33 12.20 12.99
CA ASP A 73 8.90 13.13 12.02
C ASP A 73 7.95 14.24 11.53
N LEU A 74 6.95 14.65 12.32
CA LEU A 74 5.95 15.65 11.91
C LEU A 74 6.60 16.98 11.45
N ASP A 75 7.50 17.52 12.26
CA ASP A 75 8.17 18.80 11.98
C ASP A 75 9.17 18.70 10.81
N ARG A 76 9.67 17.49 10.55
CA ARG A 76 10.65 17.21 9.48
C ARG A 76 9.99 16.72 8.20
N TYR A 77 8.67 16.50 8.20
CA TYR A 77 7.96 15.95 7.05
C TYR A 77 8.09 16.91 5.85
N PRO A 78 8.48 16.43 4.66
CA PRO A 78 8.72 17.33 3.53
C PRO A 78 7.44 18.02 3.08
N ARG A 79 7.50 19.35 2.93
CA ARG A 79 6.39 20.16 2.40
C ARG A 79 6.85 20.79 1.09
N THR A 80 6.33 20.30 -0.03
CA THR A 80 6.78 20.68 -1.39
C THR A 80 5.60 20.98 -2.29
N LEU A 81 4.66 21.83 -1.82
CA LEU A 81 3.36 22.04 -2.48
C LEU A 81 3.50 22.39 -3.97
N ASP A 82 4.38 23.30 -4.36
CA ASP A 82 4.56 23.66 -5.78
C ASP A 82 4.97 22.46 -6.66
N ALA A 83 5.80 21.54 -6.14
CA ALA A 83 6.19 20.32 -6.86
C ALA A 83 5.07 19.28 -6.85
N ASP A 84 4.30 19.24 -5.77
CA ASP A 84 3.13 18.37 -5.63
C ASP A 84 2.05 18.77 -6.63
N LEU A 85 1.78 20.07 -6.80
CA LEU A 85 0.83 20.61 -7.79
C LEU A 85 1.19 20.17 -9.21
N ARG A 86 2.45 20.39 -9.63
CA ARG A 86 2.92 19.96 -10.96
C ARG A 86 2.74 18.46 -11.17
N THR A 87 3.14 17.64 -10.18
CA THR A 87 3.01 16.19 -10.25
C THR A 87 1.54 15.75 -10.37
N ALA A 88 0.65 16.43 -9.64
CA ALA A 88 -0.78 16.12 -9.65
C ALA A 88 -1.44 16.48 -10.98
N GLU A 89 -1.17 17.70 -11.48
CA GLU A 89 -1.66 18.19 -12.76
C GLU A 89 -1.19 17.28 -13.92
N GLU A 90 0.11 17.00 -14.02
CA GLU A 90 0.69 16.14 -15.05
C GLU A 90 0.13 14.70 -15.00
N ALA A 91 -0.25 14.23 -13.81
CA ALA A 91 -0.83 12.90 -13.64
C ALA A 91 -2.35 12.84 -13.91
N GLY A 92 -3.00 13.98 -14.15
CA GLY A 92 -4.40 14.09 -14.55
C GLY A 92 -5.39 14.41 -13.44
N ALA A 93 -4.93 15.01 -12.33
CA ALA A 93 -5.82 15.60 -11.33
C ALA A 93 -6.57 16.82 -11.90
N ASP A 94 -7.80 17.04 -11.45
CA ASP A 94 -8.53 18.29 -11.74
C ASP A 94 -8.31 19.32 -10.62
N VAL A 95 -8.18 18.87 -9.37
CA VAL A 95 -8.00 19.77 -8.22
C VAL A 95 -7.08 19.18 -7.17
N VAL A 96 -6.28 20.04 -6.53
CA VAL A 96 -5.56 19.75 -5.29
C VAL A 96 -6.23 20.46 -4.13
N PHE A 97 -6.79 19.68 -3.20
CA PHE A 97 -7.27 20.17 -1.92
C PHE A 97 -6.13 20.14 -0.89
N ALA A 98 -5.62 21.30 -0.52
CA ALA A 98 -4.49 21.44 0.41
C ALA A 98 -4.90 22.25 1.66
N PRO A 99 -5.74 21.67 2.55
CA PRO A 99 -6.25 22.39 3.70
C PRO A 99 -5.22 22.64 4.79
N SER A 100 -5.46 23.69 5.57
CA SER A 100 -4.75 23.91 6.83
C SER A 100 -5.18 22.89 7.90
N VAL A 101 -4.42 22.80 8.99
CA VAL A 101 -4.80 21.98 10.15
C VAL A 101 -6.11 22.46 10.76
N ASP A 102 -6.34 23.77 10.83
CA ASP A 102 -7.56 24.35 11.41
C ASP A 102 -8.79 24.07 10.53
N GLU A 103 -8.61 24.02 9.21
CA GLU A 103 -9.67 23.64 8.26
C GLU A 103 -10.11 22.18 8.47
N VAL A 104 -9.15 21.27 8.68
CA VAL A 104 -9.45 19.85 8.94
C VAL A 104 -9.85 19.62 10.40
N TYR A 105 -9.36 20.40 11.35
CA TYR A 105 -9.56 20.21 12.79
C TYR A 105 -9.91 21.55 13.47
N PRO A 106 -11.11 22.09 13.22
CA PRO A 106 -11.52 23.37 13.77
C PRO A 106 -11.58 23.28 15.29
N GLY A 107 -10.93 24.21 15.97
CA GLY A 107 -10.81 24.19 17.44
C GLY A 107 -9.81 23.18 17.98
N GLY A 108 -8.93 22.63 17.13
CA GLY A 108 -7.86 21.73 17.52
C GLY A 108 -8.26 20.26 17.48
N GLN A 109 -7.61 19.43 18.31
CA GLN A 109 -7.76 17.98 18.22
C GLN A 109 -9.23 17.54 18.40
N PRO A 110 -9.74 16.64 17.52
CA PRO A 110 -11.13 16.20 17.60
C PRO A 110 -11.36 15.37 18.86
N GLN A 111 -12.47 15.66 19.54
CA GLN A 111 -12.92 14.93 20.74
C GLN A 111 -13.52 13.56 20.40
N VAL A 112 -14.07 13.42 19.18
CA VAL A 112 -14.61 12.15 18.65
C VAL A 112 -13.70 11.66 17.53
N ARG A 113 -13.35 10.38 17.58
CA ARG A 113 -12.41 9.74 16.64
C ARG A 113 -12.90 8.36 16.23
N ILE A 114 -12.37 7.88 15.12
CA ILE A 114 -12.54 6.49 14.69
C ILE A 114 -11.38 5.68 15.26
N THR A 115 -11.70 4.55 15.89
CA THR A 115 -10.71 3.61 16.37
C THR A 115 -10.51 2.46 15.40
N ALA A 116 -9.25 2.06 15.20
CA ALA A 116 -8.87 0.88 14.43
C ALA A 116 -9.12 -0.43 15.18
N GLY A 117 -9.45 -0.37 16.48
CA GLY A 117 -9.70 -1.52 17.33
C GLY A 117 -8.55 -2.55 17.30
N PRO A 118 -8.85 -3.85 17.49
CA PRO A 118 -7.82 -4.90 17.54
C PRO A 118 -6.96 -5.03 16.27
N MET A 119 -7.44 -4.57 15.11
CA MET A 119 -6.64 -4.56 13.87
C MET A 119 -5.50 -3.53 13.94
N GLY A 120 -5.73 -2.41 14.63
CA GLY A 120 -4.76 -1.35 14.86
C GLY A 120 -3.74 -1.65 15.96
N GLU A 121 -3.87 -2.77 16.68
CA GLU A 121 -2.94 -3.19 17.73
C GLU A 121 -1.91 -4.22 17.22
N ARG A 122 -2.05 -4.66 15.96
CA ARG A 122 -1.21 -5.66 15.30
C ARG A 122 -0.20 -4.99 14.37
N LEU A 123 0.88 -5.73 14.02
CA LEU A 123 1.85 -5.32 13.00
C LEU A 123 2.41 -3.90 13.27
N GLU A 124 2.26 -2.94 12.33
CA GLU A 124 2.76 -1.56 12.49
C GLU A 124 2.07 -0.85 13.66
N GLY A 125 0.82 -1.21 13.94
CA GLY A 125 0.03 -0.63 15.01
C GLY A 125 0.59 -0.93 16.39
N ARG A 126 1.26 -2.09 16.55
CA ARG A 126 1.98 -2.45 17.78
C ARG A 126 3.15 -1.50 18.04
N THR A 127 3.80 -1.03 16.99
CA THR A 127 5.01 -0.22 17.04
C THR A 127 4.70 1.28 17.04
N ARG A 128 3.50 1.65 16.57
CA ARG A 128 3.02 3.02 16.50
C ARG A 128 1.61 3.13 17.11
N PRO A 129 1.48 3.03 18.45
CA PRO A 129 0.18 3.09 19.12
C PRO A 129 -0.59 4.37 18.76
N GLY A 130 -1.87 4.23 18.44
CA GLY A 130 -2.75 5.35 18.06
C GLY A 130 -2.55 5.88 16.62
N HIS A 131 -1.52 5.44 15.89
CA HIS A 131 -1.28 5.85 14.51
C HIS A 131 -2.50 5.61 13.61
N PHE A 132 -3.07 4.41 13.69
CA PHE A 132 -4.20 4.03 12.84
C PHE A 132 -5.52 4.70 13.24
N ASP A 133 -5.72 5.06 14.51
CA ASP A 133 -6.88 5.83 14.95
C ASP A 133 -6.82 7.25 14.36
N GLY A 134 -5.64 7.87 14.41
CA GLY A 134 -5.38 9.15 13.76
C GLY A 134 -5.56 9.09 12.24
N MET A 135 -5.07 8.02 11.60
CA MET A 135 -5.21 7.78 10.16
C MET A 135 -6.68 7.56 9.76
N LEU A 136 -7.42 6.67 10.42
CA LEU A 136 -8.83 6.42 10.09
C LEU A 136 -9.69 7.66 10.33
N THR A 137 -9.40 8.43 11.38
CA THR A 137 -10.11 9.68 11.66
C THR A 137 -9.92 10.70 10.53
N VAL A 138 -8.69 10.89 10.04
CA VAL A 138 -8.46 11.83 8.92
C VAL A 138 -9.06 11.30 7.61
N VAL A 139 -8.92 10.00 7.31
CA VAL A 139 -9.45 9.41 6.08
C VAL A 139 -10.97 9.55 6.05
N ALA A 140 -11.66 9.19 7.13
CA ALA A 140 -13.10 9.37 7.21
C ALA A 140 -13.50 10.83 7.03
N LYS A 141 -12.79 11.77 7.67
CA LYS A 141 -13.09 13.20 7.51
C LYS A 141 -12.90 13.67 6.07
N LEU A 142 -11.80 13.30 5.43
CA LEU A 142 -11.53 13.66 4.03
C LEU A 142 -12.52 12.99 3.07
N LEU A 143 -12.99 11.77 3.33
CA LEU A 143 -14.03 11.12 2.53
C LEU A 143 -15.35 11.92 2.59
N HIS A 144 -15.71 12.43 3.76
CA HIS A 144 -16.89 13.31 3.89
C HIS A 144 -16.70 14.67 3.23
N LEU A 145 -15.50 15.26 3.31
CA LEU A 145 -15.22 16.57 2.70
C LEU A 145 -15.16 16.50 1.17
N THR A 146 -14.68 15.38 0.62
CA THR A 146 -14.48 15.21 -0.83
C THR A 146 -15.64 14.53 -1.54
N GLY A 147 -16.52 13.82 -0.82
CA GLY A 147 -17.69 13.13 -1.35
C GLY A 147 -17.43 12.25 -2.59
N PRO A 148 -16.41 11.37 -2.60
CA PRO A 148 -16.01 10.64 -3.80
C PRO A 148 -16.84 9.36 -4.02
N ASP A 149 -16.97 8.93 -5.27
CA ASP A 149 -17.48 7.59 -5.62
C ASP A 149 -16.40 6.51 -5.47
N VAL A 150 -15.13 6.89 -5.59
CA VAL A 150 -13.98 6.00 -5.49
C VAL A 150 -12.80 6.67 -4.80
N ALA A 151 -12.14 5.99 -3.88
CA ALA A 151 -10.91 6.46 -3.24
C ALA A 151 -9.77 5.48 -3.47
N LEU A 152 -8.60 6.00 -3.83
CA LEU A 152 -7.45 5.20 -4.23
C LEU A 152 -6.34 5.28 -3.17
N PHE A 153 -5.80 4.12 -2.83
CA PHE A 153 -4.74 3.98 -1.84
C PHE A 153 -3.66 3.00 -2.34
N GLY A 154 -2.40 3.28 -2.01
CA GLY A 154 -1.28 2.42 -2.41
C GLY A 154 -1.25 1.12 -1.62
N GLN A 155 -0.99 -0.01 -2.29
CA GLN A 155 -0.80 -1.31 -1.64
C GLN A 155 0.47 -1.41 -0.79
N LYS A 156 1.39 -0.43 -0.93
CA LYS A 156 2.61 -0.33 -0.12
C LYS A 156 2.26 -0.35 1.37
N ASP A 157 1.24 0.40 1.76
CA ASP A 157 0.78 0.54 3.14
C ASP A 157 -0.40 -0.42 3.36
N ALA A 158 -0.10 -1.73 3.31
CA ALA A 158 -1.11 -2.79 3.24
C ALA A 158 -2.06 -2.82 4.46
N GLN A 159 -1.54 -2.60 5.67
CA GLN A 159 -2.36 -2.56 6.89
C GLN A 159 -3.31 -1.36 6.88
N GLN A 160 -2.84 -0.19 6.44
CA GLN A 160 -3.68 0.99 6.23
C GLN A 160 -4.83 0.69 5.27
N LEU A 161 -4.54 0.08 4.11
CA LEU A 161 -5.57 -0.28 3.13
C LEU A 161 -6.60 -1.26 3.69
N ALA A 162 -6.17 -2.28 4.43
CA ALA A 162 -7.07 -3.24 5.08
C ALA A 162 -8.00 -2.56 6.10
N LEU A 163 -7.44 -1.70 6.95
CA LEU A 163 -8.18 -0.91 7.94
C LEU A 163 -9.18 0.04 7.30
N ILE A 164 -8.81 0.74 6.22
CA ILE A 164 -9.72 1.65 5.51
C ILE A 164 -10.88 0.88 4.89
N ARG A 165 -10.61 -0.27 4.25
CA ARG A 165 -11.65 -1.15 3.71
C ARG A 165 -12.58 -1.66 4.81
N ARG A 166 -12.03 -2.02 5.97
CA ARG A 166 -12.81 -2.43 7.15
C ARG A 166 -13.72 -1.30 7.63
N MET A 167 -13.17 -0.10 7.83
CA MET A 167 -13.92 1.08 8.25
C MET A 167 -15.06 1.41 7.28
N VAL A 168 -14.78 1.45 5.98
CA VAL A 168 -15.79 1.76 4.95
C VAL A 168 -16.93 0.75 4.95
N ARG A 169 -16.62 -0.54 5.08
CA ARG A 169 -17.63 -1.60 5.18
C ARG A 169 -18.44 -1.50 6.46
N ASP A 170 -17.78 -1.46 7.61
CA ASP A 170 -18.43 -1.55 8.92
C ASP A 170 -19.27 -0.31 9.23
N LEU A 171 -18.89 0.86 8.70
CA LEU A 171 -19.58 2.13 8.91
C LEU A 171 -20.42 2.57 7.69
N ASN A 172 -20.59 1.70 6.69
CA ASN A 172 -21.43 1.92 5.51
C ASN A 172 -21.08 3.18 4.70
N PHE A 173 -19.79 3.49 4.54
CA PHE A 173 -19.39 4.62 3.69
C PHE A 173 -19.74 4.32 2.23
N PRO A 174 -20.39 5.25 1.51
CA PRO A 174 -20.81 5.05 0.12
C PRO A 174 -19.66 5.29 -0.87
N VAL A 175 -18.51 4.63 -0.68
CA VAL A 175 -17.30 4.82 -1.50
C VAL A 175 -16.64 3.48 -1.85
N GLU A 176 -16.21 3.34 -3.10
CA GLU A 176 -15.38 2.21 -3.54
C GLU A 176 -13.91 2.43 -3.13
N ILE A 177 -13.29 1.47 -2.43
CA ILE A 177 -11.87 1.55 -2.05
C ILE A 177 -10.98 0.71 -2.98
N VAL A 178 -10.19 1.39 -3.81
CA VAL A 178 -9.30 0.76 -4.80
C VAL A 178 -7.85 0.77 -4.31
N GLY A 179 -7.26 -0.42 -4.26
CA GLY A 179 -5.83 -0.59 -3.99
C GLY A 179 -5.02 -0.52 -5.28
N VAL A 180 -3.98 0.30 -5.31
CA VAL A 180 -3.09 0.44 -6.48
C VAL A 180 -1.73 -0.22 -6.21
N PRO A 181 -1.18 -1.01 -7.15
CA PRO A 181 0.09 -1.70 -6.97
C PRO A 181 1.24 -0.80 -6.51
N THR A 182 2.12 -1.36 -5.69
CA THR A 182 3.30 -0.63 -5.19
C THR A 182 4.24 -0.32 -6.35
N VAL A 183 4.48 0.97 -6.59
CA VAL A 183 5.52 1.41 -7.53
C VAL A 183 6.88 1.32 -6.85
N ARG A 184 7.87 0.83 -7.59
CA ARG A 184 9.23 0.60 -7.12
C ARG A 184 10.23 1.40 -7.96
N GLU A 185 11.39 1.65 -7.37
CA GLU A 185 12.61 2.04 -8.08
C GLU A 185 13.11 0.86 -8.91
N ASP A 186 14.02 1.12 -9.86
CA ASP A 186 14.49 0.12 -10.83
C ASP A 186 15.23 -1.05 -10.15
N ASP A 187 15.79 -0.80 -8.96
CA ASP A 187 16.44 -1.81 -8.12
C ASP A 187 15.48 -2.54 -7.16
N GLY A 188 14.19 -2.25 -7.25
CA GLY A 188 13.11 -2.93 -6.52
C GLY A 188 12.67 -2.26 -5.23
N LEU A 189 13.34 -1.20 -4.75
CA LEU A 189 12.90 -0.51 -3.54
C LEU A 189 11.52 0.12 -3.74
N ALA A 190 10.60 -0.05 -2.79
CA ALA A 190 9.32 0.65 -2.86
C ALA A 190 9.52 2.17 -2.75
N LEU A 191 8.87 2.94 -3.62
CA LEU A 191 8.95 4.39 -3.55
C LEU A 191 8.27 4.91 -2.28
N SER A 192 8.96 5.81 -1.59
CA SER A 192 8.48 6.47 -0.37
C SER A 192 9.12 7.84 -0.25
N SER A 193 8.35 8.85 0.18
CA SER A 193 8.88 10.17 0.52
C SER A 193 10.00 10.10 1.57
N ARG A 194 9.97 9.08 2.44
CA ARG A 194 10.96 8.81 3.49
C ARG A 194 12.26 8.16 3.00
N ASN A 195 12.34 7.68 1.75
CA ASN A 195 13.60 7.12 1.22
C ASN A 195 14.74 8.16 1.24
N ARG A 196 14.41 9.47 1.21
CA ARG A 196 15.38 10.57 1.30
C ARG A 196 16.17 10.62 2.62
N TYR A 197 15.68 9.96 3.67
CA TYR A 197 16.34 9.92 4.97
C TYR A 197 17.44 8.86 5.04
N LEU A 198 17.47 7.92 4.08
CA LEU A 198 18.45 6.85 4.06
C LEU A 198 19.80 7.38 3.56
N SER A 199 20.86 7.12 4.32
CA SER A 199 22.23 7.22 3.80
C SER A 199 22.45 6.21 2.67
N ALA A 200 23.53 6.39 1.90
CA ALA A 200 23.89 5.45 0.83
C ALA A 200 24.10 4.01 1.35
N GLY A 201 24.58 3.85 2.60
CA GLY A 201 24.72 2.55 3.24
C GLY A 201 23.37 1.92 3.58
N GLU A 202 22.51 2.65 4.28
CA GLU A 202 21.17 2.19 4.66
C GLU A 202 20.31 1.89 3.43
N ARG A 203 20.43 2.71 2.38
CA ARG A 203 19.70 2.53 1.12
C ARG A 203 20.07 1.23 0.39
N ARG A 204 21.32 0.77 0.50
CA ARG A 204 21.71 -0.56 -0.01
C ARG A 204 21.13 -1.68 0.84
N THR A 205 21.20 -1.55 2.16
CA THR A 205 20.64 -2.53 3.10
C THR A 205 19.11 -2.65 2.96
N ALA A 206 18.40 -1.54 2.75
CA ALA A 206 16.94 -1.49 2.60
C ALA A 206 16.41 -2.32 1.42
N LEU A 207 17.23 -2.58 0.40
CA LEU A 207 16.84 -3.45 -0.73
C LEU A 207 16.51 -4.88 -0.29
N ALA A 208 17.08 -5.34 0.83
CA ALA A 208 16.75 -6.65 1.40
C ALA A 208 15.26 -6.81 1.68
N LEU A 209 14.53 -5.74 2.02
CA LEU A 209 13.08 -5.79 2.24
C LEU A 209 12.34 -6.21 0.96
N SER A 210 12.67 -5.57 -0.18
CA SER A 210 12.07 -5.91 -1.47
C SER A 210 12.47 -7.31 -1.94
N ARG A 211 13.74 -7.68 -1.76
CA ARG A 211 14.26 -9.01 -2.12
C ARG A 211 13.61 -10.12 -1.30
N ALA A 212 13.37 -9.89 -0.01
CA ALA A 212 12.68 -10.85 0.85
C ALA A 212 11.24 -11.08 0.41
N LEU A 213 10.54 -10.00 0.01
CA LEU A 213 9.18 -10.11 -0.55
C LEU A 213 9.16 -10.86 -1.89
N PHE A 214 10.14 -10.61 -2.77
CA PHE A 214 10.25 -11.35 -4.03
C PHE A 214 10.57 -12.83 -3.80
N ALA A 215 11.50 -13.15 -2.88
CA ALA A 215 11.80 -14.54 -2.51
C ALA A 215 10.56 -15.26 -1.94
N ALA A 216 9.75 -14.58 -1.14
CA ALA A 216 8.46 -15.11 -0.68
C ALA A 216 7.49 -15.35 -1.84
N ALA A 217 7.35 -14.39 -2.75
CA ALA A 217 6.46 -14.50 -3.91
C ALA A 217 6.87 -15.65 -4.84
N ASP A 218 8.15 -15.77 -5.17
CA ASP A 218 8.70 -16.85 -5.99
C ASP A 218 8.47 -18.21 -5.33
N ARG A 219 8.67 -18.29 -4.01
CA ARG A 219 8.42 -19.51 -3.25
C ARG A 219 6.94 -19.90 -3.30
N LEU A 220 6.04 -18.96 -3.13
CA LEU A 220 4.59 -19.19 -3.19
C LEU A 220 4.18 -19.66 -4.59
N ALA A 221 4.65 -19.00 -5.64
CA ALA A 221 4.35 -19.38 -7.03
C ALA A 221 4.85 -20.80 -7.34
N ALA A 222 6.06 -21.16 -6.90
CA ALA A 222 6.59 -22.51 -7.04
C ALA A 222 5.73 -23.56 -6.31
N GLN A 223 5.23 -23.25 -5.11
CA GLN A 223 4.31 -24.15 -4.39
C GLN A 223 2.99 -24.32 -5.12
N GLN A 224 2.39 -23.23 -5.60
CA GLN A 224 1.12 -23.27 -6.33
C GLN A 224 1.24 -24.07 -7.62
N ALA A 225 2.32 -23.87 -8.38
CA ALA A 225 2.59 -24.65 -9.59
C ALA A 225 2.76 -26.15 -9.29
N LEU A 226 3.44 -26.48 -8.19
CA LEU A 226 3.63 -27.86 -7.78
C LEU A 226 2.30 -28.52 -7.35
N HIS A 227 1.45 -27.79 -6.63
CA HIS A 227 0.16 -28.28 -6.17
C HIS A 227 -0.80 -28.53 -7.34
N ALA A 228 -0.92 -27.56 -8.26
CA ALA A 228 -1.72 -27.70 -9.47
C ALA A 228 -1.28 -28.93 -10.30
N ARG A 229 0.02 -29.26 -10.31
CA ARG A 229 0.53 -30.45 -10.99
C ARG A 229 0.20 -31.74 -10.25
N ALA A 230 0.21 -31.75 -8.93
CA ALA A 230 -0.15 -32.91 -8.12
C ALA A 230 -1.64 -33.27 -8.24
N GLU A 231 -2.50 -32.29 -8.54
CA GLU A 231 -3.92 -32.53 -8.80
C GLU A 231 -4.17 -33.27 -10.13
N VAL A 232 -3.32 -33.05 -11.14
CA VAL A 232 -3.50 -33.63 -12.49
C VAL A 232 -2.62 -34.84 -12.78
N VAL A 233 -1.50 -35.01 -12.06
CA VAL A 233 -0.58 -36.15 -12.23
C VAL A 233 -0.74 -37.13 -11.08
N PRO A 234 -0.90 -38.45 -11.33
CA PRO A 234 -0.88 -39.45 -10.27
C PRO A 234 0.43 -39.36 -9.45
N ALA A 235 0.30 -38.92 -8.20
CA ALA A 235 1.36 -38.81 -7.21
C ALA A 235 1.80 -40.19 -6.72
N ALA A 236 2.52 -40.95 -7.54
CA ALA A 236 3.07 -42.24 -7.15
C ALA A 236 4.57 -42.10 -6.81
N PRO A 237 5.00 -42.30 -5.55
CA PRO A 237 6.42 -42.33 -5.17
C PRO A 237 7.26 -43.31 -6.01
N ALA A 238 6.64 -44.37 -6.51
CA ALA A 238 7.24 -45.34 -7.43
C ALA A 238 7.71 -44.70 -8.76
N ARG A 239 7.07 -43.63 -9.24
CA ARG A 239 7.44 -42.93 -10.47
C ARG A 239 8.79 -42.23 -10.33
N ALA A 240 9.03 -41.54 -9.22
CA ALA A 240 10.30 -40.89 -8.94
C ALA A 240 11.45 -41.90 -8.87
N ALA A 241 11.23 -43.03 -8.18
CA ALA A 241 12.21 -44.11 -8.09
C ALA A 241 12.51 -44.75 -9.46
N ALA A 242 11.50 -44.93 -10.32
CA ALA A 242 11.68 -45.45 -11.67
C ALA A 242 12.50 -44.49 -12.55
N LEU A 243 12.19 -43.20 -12.54
CA LEU A 243 12.93 -42.17 -13.27
C LEU A 243 14.39 -42.09 -12.81
N SER A 244 14.64 -42.20 -11.51
CA SER A 244 16.01 -42.21 -10.98
C SER A 244 16.82 -43.41 -11.49
N LYS A 245 16.20 -44.60 -11.61
CA LYS A 245 16.85 -45.80 -12.16
C LYS A 245 17.18 -45.68 -13.66
N LEU A 246 16.43 -44.85 -14.38
CA LEU A 246 16.68 -44.52 -15.79
C LEU A 246 17.77 -43.45 -15.98
N GLY A 247 18.34 -42.90 -14.90
CA GLY A 247 19.31 -41.81 -14.96
C GLY A 247 18.68 -40.42 -15.15
N GLU A 248 17.35 -40.31 -15.11
CA GLU A 248 16.60 -39.08 -15.33
C GLU A 248 16.48 -38.25 -14.04
N ALA A 249 17.61 -37.77 -13.51
CA ALA A 249 17.69 -37.14 -12.20
C ALA A 249 16.75 -35.93 -12.01
N ARG A 250 16.60 -35.09 -13.05
CA ARG A 250 15.70 -33.92 -13.01
C ARG A 250 14.24 -34.34 -12.96
N ALA A 251 13.85 -35.30 -13.80
CA ALA A 251 12.48 -35.81 -13.82
C ALA A 251 12.14 -36.58 -12.54
N ALA A 252 13.11 -37.29 -11.96
CA ALA A 252 12.96 -37.97 -10.67
C ALA A 252 12.72 -37.00 -9.52
N ALA A 253 13.53 -35.92 -9.43
CA ALA A 253 13.36 -34.88 -8.41
C ALA A 253 12.01 -34.17 -8.54
N ASP A 254 11.60 -33.88 -9.78
CA ASP A 254 10.30 -33.29 -10.08
C ASP A 254 9.12 -34.20 -9.68
N ALA A 255 9.16 -35.47 -10.08
CA ALA A 255 8.15 -36.46 -9.69
C ALA A 255 8.07 -36.67 -8.18
N HIS A 256 9.22 -36.60 -7.49
CA HIS A 256 9.27 -36.66 -6.03
C HIS A 256 8.61 -35.45 -5.39
N ALA A 257 8.91 -34.24 -5.88
CA ALA A 257 8.31 -33.00 -5.40
C ALA A 257 6.78 -33.01 -5.60
N VAL A 258 6.30 -33.45 -6.77
CA VAL A 258 4.87 -33.59 -7.06
C VAL A 258 4.21 -34.60 -6.12
N ALA A 259 4.86 -35.74 -5.86
CA ALA A 259 4.33 -36.75 -4.94
C ALA A 259 4.24 -36.26 -3.48
N GLN A 260 5.05 -35.27 -3.10
CA GLN A 260 5.03 -34.65 -1.77
C GLN A 260 4.14 -33.42 -1.68
N ALA A 261 3.49 -33.01 -2.77
CA ALA A 261 2.66 -31.82 -2.82
C ALA A 261 1.19 -32.09 -2.42
N TRP A 262 0.97 -32.54 -1.17
CA TRP A 262 -0.37 -32.62 -0.52
C TRP A 262 -0.43 -31.63 0.68
N PRO A 263 -1.59 -31.03 1.07
CA PRO A 263 -1.61 -29.69 1.66
C PRO A 263 -1.57 -29.63 3.19
N PRO A 264 -1.23 -28.46 3.77
CA PRO A 264 -0.40 -27.40 3.21
C PRO A 264 0.95 -27.34 3.95
N ILE A 265 2.06 -27.49 3.22
CA ILE A 265 3.32 -26.89 3.66
C ILE A 265 3.12 -25.38 3.53
N GLY A 266 2.59 -24.80 4.61
CA GLY A 266 1.89 -23.53 4.61
C GLY A 266 2.78 -22.30 4.52
N ALA A 267 2.24 -21.19 5.02
CA ALA A 267 2.90 -19.90 5.15
C ALA A 267 4.35 -19.96 5.66
N ASP A 268 4.75 -21.03 6.35
CA ASP A 268 6.10 -21.28 6.85
C ASP A 268 7.17 -21.30 5.75
N ALA A 269 6.95 -22.01 4.64
CA ALA A 269 7.97 -22.10 3.60
C ALA A 269 8.16 -20.75 2.88
N VAL A 270 7.07 -20.02 2.65
CA VAL A 270 7.07 -18.65 2.12
C VAL A 270 7.78 -17.70 3.07
N ARG A 271 7.49 -17.78 4.38
CA ARG A 271 8.18 -17.00 5.42
C ARG A 271 9.66 -17.36 5.51
N ALA A 272 10.02 -18.63 5.40
CA ALA A 272 11.41 -19.08 5.45
C ALA A 272 12.23 -18.48 4.30
N ALA A 273 11.67 -18.47 3.08
CA ALA A 273 12.33 -17.85 1.92
C ALA A 273 12.61 -16.35 2.14
N ALA A 274 11.63 -15.60 2.69
CA ALA A 274 11.85 -14.20 3.08
C ALA A 274 12.91 -14.07 4.18
N ARG A 275 12.84 -14.89 5.23
CA ARG A 275 13.77 -14.84 6.38
C ARG A 275 15.21 -15.06 5.98
N THR A 276 15.50 -15.99 5.07
CA THR A 276 16.87 -16.21 4.58
C THR A 276 17.49 -14.92 4.04
N VAL A 277 16.74 -14.11 3.30
CA VAL A 277 17.22 -12.82 2.78
C VAL A 277 17.43 -11.80 3.91
N LEU A 278 16.52 -11.76 4.88
CA LEU A 278 16.53 -10.81 5.99
C LEU A 278 17.64 -11.11 7.01
N ASP A 279 17.90 -12.40 7.29
CA ASP A 279 18.92 -12.85 8.22
C ASP A 279 20.33 -12.51 7.70
N GLU A 280 20.54 -12.57 6.38
CA GLU A 280 21.78 -12.08 5.76
C GLU A 280 21.89 -10.55 5.83
N ALA A 281 20.79 -9.83 5.61
CA ALA A 281 20.77 -8.37 5.72
C ALA A 281 21.01 -7.88 7.16
N ALA A 282 20.62 -8.66 8.18
CA ALA A 282 20.91 -8.38 9.58
C ALA A 282 22.43 -8.42 9.90
N LYS A 283 23.23 -9.06 9.05
CA LYS A 283 24.71 -9.13 9.17
C LYS A 283 25.42 -8.03 8.36
N ALA A 284 24.68 -7.22 7.59
CA ALA A 284 25.24 -6.17 6.73
C ALA A 284 25.82 -4.99 7.53
N LYS A 285 26.47 -4.05 6.84
CA LYS A 285 26.99 -2.79 7.42
C LYS A 285 26.48 -1.57 6.63
N PRO A 286 25.55 -0.76 7.19
CA PRO A 286 24.86 -0.96 8.46
C PRO A 286 23.89 -2.15 8.41
N PRO A 287 23.62 -2.82 9.55
CA PRO A 287 22.75 -3.99 9.61
C PRO A 287 21.28 -3.60 9.43
N LEU A 288 20.48 -4.48 8.81
CA LEU A 288 19.03 -4.35 8.84
C LEU A 288 18.51 -4.77 10.21
N VAL A 289 17.91 -3.83 10.96
CA VAL A 289 17.15 -4.15 12.16
C VAL A 289 15.68 -4.26 11.77
N LEU A 290 15.17 -5.48 11.79
CA LEU A 290 13.80 -5.78 11.41
C LEU A 290 12.91 -5.83 12.66
N ASP A 291 11.78 -5.15 12.64
CA ASP A 291 10.79 -5.20 13.72
C ASP A 291 9.93 -6.47 13.64
N TYR A 292 9.23 -6.64 12.51
CA TYR A 292 8.36 -7.79 12.28
C TYR A 292 8.27 -8.15 10.79
N VAL A 293 7.92 -9.41 10.52
CA VAL A 293 7.46 -9.90 9.22
C VAL A 293 6.26 -10.80 9.43
N ALA A 294 5.18 -10.51 8.71
CA ALA A 294 3.95 -11.28 8.75
C ALA A 294 3.45 -11.58 7.33
N LEU A 295 2.79 -12.72 7.19
CA LEU A 295 1.90 -13.00 6.06
C LEU A 295 0.47 -12.87 6.59
N ALA A 296 -0.33 -12.03 5.95
CA ALA A 296 -1.72 -11.79 6.30
C ALA A 296 -2.56 -11.83 5.03
N ASP A 297 -3.75 -12.44 5.11
CA ASP A 297 -4.76 -12.33 4.08
C ASP A 297 -5.55 -11.03 4.31
N PRO A 298 -5.46 -10.03 3.41
CA PRO A 298 -6.16 -8.76 3.57
C PRO A 298 -7.69 -8.85 3.61
N ALA A 299 -8.29 -9.96 3.17
CA ALA A 299 -9.72 -10.17 3.24
C ALA A 299 -10.18 -10.58 4.64
N THR A 300 -9.33 -11.31 5.37
CA THR A 300 -9.61 -11.81 6.72
C THR A 300 -8.90 -11.05 7.84
N PHE A 301 -7.90 -10.25 7.49
CA PHE A 301 -7.20 -9.35 8.41
C PHE A 301 -8.12 -8.21 8.82
#